data_AF-A0A4S2FNC7-F1
#
_entry.id   AF-A0A4S2FNC7-F1
#
_cell.length_a   1.000
_cell.length_b   1.000
_cell.length_c   1.000
_cell.angle_alpha   90.00
_cell.angle_beta   90.00
_cell.angle_gamma   90.00
#
_symmetry.space_group_name_H-M   'P 1'
#
loop_
_entity.id
_entity.type
_entity.pdbx_description
1 polymer ?
#
loop_
_entity_poly.entity_id
_entity_poly.type
_entity_poly.pdbx_seq_one_letter_code
_entity_poly.pdbx_strand_id
1 'polypeptide(L)'
;MRIVVCPVENAEPLLYFSTDTNMRPEKIIGFYRTRFQIEFGIRDAKQFTGLQSQQTRDRERLDFAFNLSFTALNVCKEVIRKDYPDLSVAQFKRLMFESYLASTIISTCGKSPHLKIIQKINHRLAQLAA
;
A
#
# COMPACT_ATOMS: atom_id res chain seq x y z
N MET A 1 27.49 -10.23 -20.61
CA MET A 1 26.04 -10.44 -20.43
C MET A 1 25.80 -11.92 -20.21
N ARG A 2 25.04 -12.29 -19.17
CA ARG A 2 24.66 -13.68 -18.89
C ARG A 2 23.20 -13.89 -19.32
N ILE A 3 22.95 -15.03 -19.96
CA ILE A 3 21.63 -15.45 -20.42
C ILE A 3 21.26 -16.73 -19.67
N VAL A 4 20.05 -16.78 -19.11
CA VAL A 4 19.50 -17.94 -18.43
C VAL A 4 18.27 -18.40 -19.19
N VAL A 5 18.32 -19.63 -19.69
CA VAL A 5 17.18 -20.29 -20.36
C VAL A 5 16.48 -21.16 -19.32
N CYS A 6 15.20 -20.89 -19.07
CA CYS A 6 14.37 -21.66 -18.15
C CYS A 6 13.33 -22.43 -18.98
N PRO A 7 13.49 -23.75 -19.14
CA PRO A 7 12.46 -24.56 -19.79
C PRO A 7 11.17 -24.54 -18.96
N VAL A 8 10.02 -24.56 -19.64
CA VAL A 8 8.69 -24.60 -19.02
C VAL A 8 7.91 -25.73 -19.68
N GLU A 9 7.23 -26.56 -18.89
CA GLU A 9 6.39 -27.63 -19.43
C GLU A 9 5.21 -27.06 -20.23
N ASN A 10 5.01 -27.57 -21.45
CA ASN A 10 3.92 -27.18 -22.35
C ASN A 10 3.88 -25.68 -22.71
N ALA A 11 5.00 -24.97 -22.61
CA ALA A 11 5.11 -23.56 -22.97
C ALA A 11 6.49 -23.25 -23.56
N GLU A 12 6.60 -22.08 -24.20
CA GLU A 12 7.88 -21.58 -24.69
C GLU A 12 8.87 -21.34 -23.52
N PRO A 13 10.16 -21.65 -23.70
CA PRO A 13 11.18 -21.38 -22.70
C PRO A 13 11.24 -19.89 -22.33
N LEU A 14 11.38 -19.61 -21.03
CA LEU A 14 11.57 -18.24 -20.54
C LEU A 14 13.05 -17.87 -20.60
N LEU A 15 13.31 -16.64 -21.05
CA LEU A 15 14.67 -16.12 -21.19
C LEU A 15 14.90 -14.97 -20.20
N TYR A 16 15.96 -15.08 -19.40
CA TYR A 16 16.36 -14.05 -18.45
C TYR A 16 17.76 -13.53 -18.77
N PHE A 17 17.97 -12.23 -18.57
CA PHE A 17 19.21 -11.55 -18.88
C PHE A 17 19.80 -10.89 -17.64
N SER A 18 21.12 -10.87 -17.55
CA SER A 18 21.85 -10.14 -16.51
C SER A 18 23.08 -9.47 -17.09
N THR A 19 23.33 -8.22 -16.68
CA THR A 19 24.58 -7.52 -16.94
C THR A 19 25.72 -8.07 -16.09
N ASP A 20 25.41 -8.53 -14.87
CA ASP A 20 26.33 -9.25 -14.00
C ASP A 20 26.51 -10.70 -14.50
N THR A 21 27.72 -11.01 -14.97
CA THR A 21 28.11 -12.32 -15.48
C THR A 21 28.33 -13.37 -14.38
N ASN A 22 28.64 -12.93 -13.16
CA ASN A 22 28.97 -13.80 -12.04
C ASN A 22 27.73 -14.18 -11.22
N MET A 23 26.61 -13.48 -11.42
CA MET A 23 25.35 -13.76 -10.71
C MET A 23 24.84 -15.18 -11.00
N ARG A 24 24.53 -15.93 -9.94
CA ARG A 24 23.96 -17.28 -10.05
C ARG A 24 22.60 -17.26 -10.77
N PRO A 25 22.29 -18.24 -11.64
CA PRO A 25 21.04 -18.28 -12.41
C PRO A 25 19.77 -18.20 -11.55
N GLU A 26 19.76 -18.87 -10.39
CA GLU A 26 18.61 -18.92 -9.48
C GLU A 26 18.31 -17.52 -8.92
N LYS A 27 19.35 -16.71 -8.70
CA LYS A 27 19.22 -15.33 -8.22
C LYS A 27 18.65 -14.43 -9.32
N ILE A 28 19.09 -14.61 -10.58
CA ILE A 28 18.54 -13.89 -11.74
C ILE A 28 17.04 -14.19 -11.87
N ILE A 29 16.66 -15.47 -11.85
CA ILE A 29 15.25 -15.90 -11.90
C ILE A 29 14.47 -15.31 -10.72
N GLY A 30 15.05 -15.36 -9.51
CA GLY A 30 14.46 -14.76 -8.31
C GLY A 30 14.13 -13.28 -8.49
N PHE A 31 15.06 -12.47 -9.00
CA PHE A 31 14.82 -11.05 -9.27
C PHE A 31 13.69 -10.83 -10.28
N TYR A 32 13.70 -11.57 -11.39
CA TYR A 32 12.63 -11.47 -12.38
C TYR A 32 11.25 -11.85 -11.81
N ARG A 33 11.19 -12.85 -10.91
CA ARG A 33 9.95 -13.22 -10.20
C ARG A 33 9.48 -12.13 -9.25
N THR A 34 10.40 -11.43 -8.58
CA THR A 34 10.04 -10.30 -7.71
C THR A 34 9.64 -9.03 -8.45
N ARG A 35 9.90 -8.93 -9.76
CA ARG A 35 9.62 -7.72 -10.56
C ARG A 35 8.17 -7.27 -10.48
N PHE A 36 7.23 -8.21 -10.37
CA PHE A 36 5.81 -7.89 -10.27
C PHE A 36 5.44 -7.19 -8.94
N GLN A 37 6.31 -7.22 -7.93
CA GLN A 37 6.05 -6.53 -6.67
C GLN A 37 5.90 -5.01 -6.83
N ILE A 38 6.59 -4.42 -7.82
CA ILE A 38 6.48 -2.98 -8.13
C ILE A 38 5.05 -2.62 -8.54
N GLU A 39 4.36 -3.50 -9.28
CA GLU A 39 2.99 -3.28 -9.74
C GLU A 39 2.00 -3.16 -8.58
N PHE A 40 2.22 -3.89 -7.49
CA PHE A 40 1.40 -3.75 -6.29
C PHE A 40 1.57 -2.36 -5.66
N GLY A 41 2.79 -1.83 -5.59
CA GLY A 41 3.05 -0.47 -5.11
C GLY A 41 2.35 0.59 -5.97
N ILE A 42 2.42 0.47 -7.29
CA ILE A 42 1.74 1.39 -8.22
C ILE A 42 0.22 1.29 -8.08
N ARG A 43 -0.32 0.07 -7.99
CA ARG A 43 -1.76 -0.16 -7.80
C ARG A 43 -2.27 0.47 -6.52
N ASP A 44 -1.59 0.22 -5.40
CA ASP A 44 -1.97 0.78 -4.10
C ASP A 44 -1.92 2.31 -4.13
N ALA A 45 -0.89 2.90 -4.76
CA ALA A 45 -0.75 4.34 -4.86
C ALA A 45 -1.91 4.97 -5.67
N LYS A 46 -2.32 4.33 -6.77
CA LYS A 46 -3.48 4.74 -7.57
C LYS A 46 -4.78 4.69 -6.76
N GLN A 47 -5.00 3.62 -6.01
CA GLN A 47 -6.27 3.38 -5.31
C GLN A 47 -6.40 4.17 -4.00
N PHE A 48 -5.30 4.33 -3.26
CA PHE A 48 -5.36 4.76 -1.87
C PHE A 48 -4.70 6.11 -1.60
N THR A 49 -3.68 6.49 -2.36
CA THR A 49 -2.89 7.71 -2.10
C THR A 49 -2.86 8.70 -3.26
N GLY A 50 -3.77 8.56 -4.23
CA GLY A 50 -4.10 9.61 -5.19
C GLY A 50 -3.14 9.77 -6.38
N LEU A 51 -2.39 8.72 -6.77
CA LEU A 51 -1.39 8.81 -7.85
C LEU A 51 -1.97 9.32 -9.18
N GLN A 52 -3.25 9.05 -9.44
CA GLN A 52 -3.95 9.47 -10.66
C GLN A 52 -5.06 10.50 -10.40
N SER A 53 -5.13 11.06 -9.19
CA SER A 53 -6.16 12.04 -8.84
C SER A 53 -5.83 13.45 -9.34
N GLN A 54 -4.56 13.73 -9.66
CA GLN A 54 -4.11 15.05 -10.09
C GLN A 54 -4.48 15.32 -11.55
N GLN A 55 -5.12 16.48 -11.81
CA GLN A 55 -5.54 16.91 -13.15
C GLN A 55 -4.79 18.17 -13.65
N THR A 56 -3.74 18.57 -12.93
CA THR A 56 -2.93 19.73 -13.31
C THR A 56 -2.12 19.45 -14.58
N ARG A 57 -1.90 20.48 -15.40
CA ARG A 57 -1.07 20.42 -16.62
C ARG A 57 0.36 20.93 -16.38
N ASP A 58 0.62 21.44 -15.19
CA ASP A 58 1.92 21.92 -14.76
C ASP A 58 2.82 20.72 -14.40
N ARG A 59 4.01 20.68 -14.99
CA ARG A 59 4.95 19.56 -14.83
C ARG A 59 5.45 19.43 -13.39
N GLU A 60 5.84 20.53 -12.76
CA GLU A 60 6.40 20.51 -11.40
C GLU A 60 5.35 20.07 -10.39
N ARG A 61 4.09 20.51 -10.58
CA ARG A 61 2.98 20.08 -9.74
C ARG A 61 2.62 18.61 -9.92
N LEU A 62 2.77 18.06 -11.13
CA LEU A 62 2.62 16.63 -11.38
C LEU A 62 3.74 15.85 -10.69
N ASP A 63 4.99 16.24 -10.88
CA ASP A 63 6.16 15.60 -10.26
C ASP A 63 6.03 15.61 -8.73
N PHE A 64 5.62 16.72 -8.13
CA PHE A 64 5.34 16.80 -6.70
C PHE A 64 4.23 15.84 -6.28
N ALA A 65 3.10 15.81 -7.00
CA ALA A 65 1.96 14.97 -6.65
C ALA A 65 2.28 13.47 -6.74
N PHE A 66 3.04 13.04 -7.75
CA PHE A 66 3.46 11.65 -7.88
C PHE A 66 4.36 11.23 -6.72
N ASN A 67 5.37 12.04 -6.40
CA ASN A 67 6.27 11.78 -5.27
C ASN A 67 5.51 11.75 -3.94
N LEU A 68 4.60 12.70 -3.73
CA LEU A 68 3.77 12.75 -2.53
C LEU A 68 2.90 11.48 -2.41
N SER A 69 2.32 11.00 -3.51
CA SER A 69 1.48 9.80 -3.52
C SER A 69 2.25 8.55 -3.08
N PHE A 70 3.47 8.36 -3.58
CA PHE A 70 4.32 7.24 -3.17
C PHE A 70 4.87 7.40 -1.75
N THR A 71 5.26 8.62 -1.35
CA THR A 71 5.68 8.90 0.03
C THR A 71 4.56 8.59 1.02
N ALA A 72 3.33 9.03 0.73
CA ALA A 72 2.16 8.73 1.55
C ALA A 72 1.92 7.21 1.64
N LEU A 73 2.08 6.46 0.54
CA LEU A 73 1.94 5.01 0.56
C LEU A 73 2.99 4.35 1.46
N ASN A 74 4.25 4.79 1.37
CA ASN A 74 5.34 4.26 2.20
C ASN A 74 5.10 4.55 3.69
N VAL A 75 4.65 5.76 4.03
CA VAL A 75 4.28 6.12 5.40
C VAL A 75 3.13 5.24 5.89
N CYS A 76 2.06 5.09 5.11
CA CYS A 76 0.94 4.20 5.45
C CYS A 76 1.41 2.76 5.70
N LYS A 77 2.25 2.21 4.81
CA LYS A 77 2.77 0.84 4.97
C LYS A 77 3.61 0.69 6.24
N GLU A 78 4.41 1.70 6.59
CA GLU A 78 5.22 1.66 7.81
C GLU A 78 4.37 1.77 9.09
N VAL A 79 3.35 2.63 9.09
CA VAL A 79 2.40 2.74 10.21
C VAL A 79 1.60 1.44 10.38
N ILE A 80 1.08 0.89 9.28
CA ILE A 80 0.39 -0.40 9.29
C ILE A 80 1.30 -1.48 9.86
N ARG A 81 2.54 -1.58 9.37
CA ARG A 81 3.50 -2.59 9.83
C ARG A 81 3.80 -2.50 11.33
N LYS A 82 3.82 -1.29 11.91
CA LYS A 82 4.13 -1.06 13.33
C LYS A 82 2.92 -1.20 14.24
N ASP A 83 1.82 -0.55 13.89
CA ASP A 83 0.72 -0.26 14.81
C ASP A 83 -0.56 -1.03 14.44
N TYR A 84 -0.67 -1.50 13.19
CA TYR A 84 -1.88 -2.17 12.67
C TYR A 84 -1.52 -3.36 11.75
N PRO A 85 -0.68 -4.31 12.18
CA PRO A 85 -0.09 -5.32 11.28
C PRO A 85 -1.11 -6.20 10.57
N ASP A 86 -2.32 -6.32 11.12
CA ASP A 86 -3.41 -7.11 10.56
C ASP A 86 -4.28 -6.35 9.54
N LEU A 87 -4.02 -5.05 9.31
CA LEU A 87 -4.79 -4.24 8.38
C LEU A 87 -4.13 -4.15 7.00
N SER A 88 -4.95 -4.28 5.97
CA SER A 88 -4.58 -3.85 4.61
C SER A 88 -4.56 -2.33 4.48
N VAL A 89 -3.89 -1.80 3.45
CA VAL A 89 -3.91 -0.37 3.11
C VAL A 89 -5.34 0.16 2.92
N ALA A 90 -6.23 -0.66 2.34
CA ALA A 90 -7.64 -0.30 2.15
C ALA A 90 -8.39 -0.14 3.48
N GLN A 91 -8.22 -1.10 4.41
CA GLN A 91 -8.82 -1.05 5.74
C GLN A 91 -8.26 0.11 6.55
N PHE A 92 -6.94 0.32 6.49
CA PHE A 92 -6.30 1.44 7.16
C PHE A 92 -6.81 2.79 6.66
N LYS A 93 -6.94 2.98 5.33
CA LYS A 93 -7.54 4.19 4.74
C LYS A 93 -8.96 4.42 5.26
N ARG A 94 -9.79 3.36 5.35
CA ARG A 94 -11.14 3.44 5.90
C ARG A 94 -11.10 3.86 7.37
N LEU A 95 -10.28 3.22 8.19
CA LEU A 95 -10.12 3.56 9.61
C LEU A 95 -9.74 5.04 9.81
N MET A 96 -8.78 5.54 9.03
CA MET A 96 -8.36 6.95 9.10
C MET A 96 -9.50 7.90 8.72
N PHE A 97 -10.22 7.59 7.64
CA PHE A 97 -11.36 8.39 7.20
C PHE A 97 -12.50 8.41 8.23
N GLU A 98 -12.86 7.25 8.76
CA GLU A 98 -13.91 7.11 9.78
C GLU A 98 -13.53 7.84 11.09
N SER A 99 -12.27 7.71 11.51
CA SER A 99 -11.75 8.40 12.70
C SER A 99 -11.77 9.92 12.52
N TYR A 100 -11.38 10.40 11.34
CA TYR A 100 -11.45 11.81 10.99
C TYR A 100 -12.88 12.34 10.98
N LEU A 101 -13.81 11.60 10.37
CA LEU A 101 -15.23 11.98 10.31
C LEU A 101 -15.84 12.05 11.72
N ALA A 102 -15.59 11.03 12.56
CA ALA A 102 -16.08 11.00 13.93
C ALA A 102 -15.54 12.19 14.75
N SER A 103 -14.24 12.45 14.65
CA SER A 103 -13.60 13.58 15.34
C SER A 103 -14.17 14.92 14.88
N THR A 104 -14.40 15.07 13.57
CA THR A 104 -15.00 16.28 12.98
C THR A 104 -16.42 16.49 13.52
N ILE A 105 -17.28 15.46 13.50
CA ILE A 105 -18.65 15.55 14.01
C ILE A 105 -18.67 15.96 15.49
N ILE A 106 -17.82 15.33 16.33
CA ILE A 106 -17.73 15.66 17.76
C ILE A 106 -17.32 17.12 17.95
N SER A 107 -16.29 17.56 17.23
CA SER A 107 -15.75 18.93 17.36
C SER A 107 -16.73 20.00 16.88
N THR A 108 -17.43 19.76 15.77
CA THR A 108 -18.34 20.74 15.15
C THR A 108 -19.71 20.77 15.83
N CYS A 109 -20.26 19.61 16.20
CA CYS A 109 -21.62 19.52 16.74
C CYS A 109 -21.68 19.66 18.27
N GLY A 110 -20.55 19.83 18.96
CA GLY A 110 -20.48 20.16 20.38
C GLY A 110 -20.99 19.07 21.34
N LYS A 111 -21.41 17.90 20.85
CA LYS A 111 -21.74 16.77 21.70
C LYS A 111 -20.45 16.06 22.08
N SER A 112 -19.94 16.33 23.28
CA SER A 112 -18.98 15.43 23.91
C SER A 112 -19.56 14.02 23.86
N PRO A 113 -18.85 13.06 23.26
CA PRO A 113 -19.40 11.72 23.13
C PRO A 113 -19.64 11.15 24.52
N HIS A 114 -20.82 10.59 24.72
CA HIS A 114 -21.22 10.07 26.02
C HIS A 114 -20.32 8.88 26.39
N LEU A 115 -19.32 9.10 27.24
CA LEU A 115 -18.24 8.16 27.61
C LEU A 115 -18.73 6.73 27.89
N LYS A 116 -19.84 6.58 28.62
CA LYS A 116 -20.43 5.27 28.93
C LYS A 116 -20.89 4.49 27.68
N ILE A 117 -21.36 5.20 26.65
CA ILE A 117 -21.79 4.59 25.38
C ILE A 117 -20.56 4.16 24.58
N ILE A 118 -19.52 5.00 24.50
CA ILE A 118 -18.25 4.65 23.83
C ILE A 118 -17.63 3.42 24.47
N GLN A 119 -17.50 3.38 25.81
CA GLN A 119 -16.93 2.23 26.51
C GLN A 119 -17.70 0.94 26.22
N LYS A 120 -19.04 1.01 26.13
CA LYS A 120 -19.89 -0.13 25.81
C LYS A 120 -19.72 -0.59 24.36
N ILE A 121 -19.53 0.32 23.42
CA ILE A 121 -19.25 0.01 22.02
C ILE A 121 -17.86 -0.62 21.88
N ASN A 122 -16.83 -0.03 22.50
CA ASN A 122 -15.46 -0.56 22.45
C ASN A 122 -15.37 -1.97 23.05
N HIS A 123 -16.08 -2.23 24.16
CA HIS A 123 -16.13 -3.56 24.74
C HIS A 123 -16.77 -4.58 23.80
N ARG A 124 -17.87 -4.21 23.11
CA ARG A 124 -18.51 -5.05 22.10
C ARG A 124 -17.61 -5.30 20.88
N LEU A 125 -16.90 -4.28 20.41
CA LEU A 125 -15.98 -4.42 19.28
C LEU A 125 -14.81 -5.35 19.63
N ALA A 126 -14.26 -5.24 20.85
CA ALA A 126 -13.22 -6.15 21.33
C ALA A 126 -13.70 -7.60 21.45
N GLN A 127 -14.97 -7.82 21.81
CA GLN A 127 -15.59 -9.16 21.85
C GLN A 127 -15.84 -9.76 20.46
N LEU A 128 -16.08 -8.92 19.45
CA LEU A 128 -16.29 -9.35 18.06
C LEU A 128 -14.98 -9.60 17.30
N ALA A 129 -13.87 -9.07 17.81
CA ALA A 129 -12.54 -9.21 17.24
C ALA A 129 -11.72 -10.36 17.86
N ALA A 130 -12.28 -11.05 18.87
CA ALA A 130 -11.73 -12.25 19.50
C ALA A 130 -12.41 -13.51 18.94
#